data_AF-A0A924Y4B5-F1
#
_entry.id   AF-A0A924Y4B5-F1
#
_cell.length_a   1.000
_cell.length_b   1.000
_cell.length_c   1.000
_cell.angle_alpha   90.00
_cell.angle_beta   90.00
_cell.angle_gamma   90.00
#
_symmetry.space_group_name_H-M   'P 1'
#
loop_
_entity.id
_entity.type
_entity.pdbx_description
1 polymer ?
#
loop_
_entity_poly.entity_id
_entity_poly.type
_entity_poly.pdbx_seq_one_letter_code
_entity_poly.pdbx_strand_id
1 'polypeptide(L)' 'LEDDRQAINAWVRSGGEFDAVIDFDAVLRDAKDPSRLSARAESPDHLHPANGSYKVLAEAIDLQLFVP' A
#
# COMPACT_ATOMS: atom_id res chain seq x y z
N LEU A 1 0.95 -6.94 15.76
CA LEU A 1 0.33 -6.80 14.43
C LEU A 1 0.83 -5.55 13.72
N GLU A 2 0.67 -4.34 14.26
CA GLU A 2 1.21 -3.13 13.58
C GLU A 2 2.74 -3.14 13.47
N ASP A 3 3.45 -3.50 14.55
CA ASP A 3 4.91 -3.65 14.51
C ASP A 3 5.36 -4.69 13.48
N ASP A 4 4.61 -5.81 13.37
CA ASP A 4 4.89 -6.87 12.39
C ASP A 4 4.69 -6.36 10.96
N ARG A 5 3.59 -5.64 10.70
CA ARG A 5 3.29 -5.02 9.42
C ARG A 5 4.39 -4.03 9.02
N GLN A 6 4.85 -3.20 9.95
CA GLN A 6 5.93 -2.24 9.71
C GLN A 6 7.26 -2.94 9.42
N ALA A 7 7.60 -3.99 10.19
CA ALA A 7 8.81 -4.77 9.99
C ALA A 7 8.83 -5.45 8.60
N ILE A 8 7.71 -6.08 8.22
CA ILE A 8 7.56 -6.72 6.90
C ILE A 8 7.64 -5.67 5.80
N ASN A 9 6.90 -4.56 5.91
CA ASN A 9 6.92 -3.51 4.89
C ASN A 9 8.30 -2.89 4.72
N ALA A 10 9.04 -2.68 5.82
CA ALA A 10 10.43 -2.20 5.76
C ALA A 10 11.31 -3.21 5.01
N TRP A 11 11.22 -4.49 5.35
CA TRP A 11 11.97 -5.55 4.67
C TRP A 11 11.63 -5.64 3.17
N VAL A 12 10.35 -5.61 2.78
CA VAL A 12 9.95 -5.63 1.36
C VAL A 12 10.53 -4.42 0.61
N ARG A 13 10.46 -3.23 1.20
CA ARG A 13 10.91 -1.97 0.58
C ARG A 13 12.43 -1.86 0.43
N SER A 14 13.20 -2.38 1.39
CA SER A 14 14.66 -2.17 1.44
C SER A 14 15.48 -3.45 1.23
N GLY A 15 14.85 -4.62 1.19
CA GLY A 15 15.53 -5.92 1.18
C GLY A 15 16.20 -6.26 -0.15
N GLY A 16 15.78 -5.64 -1.25
CA GLY A 16 16.36 -5.86 -2.59
C GLY A 16 16.05 -7.23 -3.21
N GLU A 17 15.16 -8.01 -2.59
CA GLU A 17 14.74 -9.34 -3.08
C GLU A 17 13.89 -9.27 -4.36
N PHE A 18 13.29 -8.12 -4.64
CA PHE A 18 12.37 -7.91 -5.75
C PHE A 18 12.94 -6.90 -6.75
N ASP A 19 12.72 -7.15 -8.04
CA ASP A 19 13.10 -6.23 -9.13
C ASP A 19 12.37 -4.88 -9.04
N ALA A 20 11.15 -4.88 -8.50
CA ALA A 20 10.35 -3.70 -8.21
C ALA A 20 9.33 -3.97 -7.10
N VAL A 21 8.90 -2.90 -6.41
CA VAL A 21 7.90 -2.95 -5.33
C VAL A 21 6.83 -1.90 -5.58
N ILE A 22 5.56 -2.32 -5.53
CA ILE A 22 4.40 -1.42 -5.58
C ILE A 22 3.89 -1.22 -4.15
N ASP A 23 4.10 -0.03 -3.60
CA ASP A 23 3.82 0.27 -2.19
C ASP A 23 2.37 0.72 -1.95
N PHE A 24 1.44 -0.24 -1.94
CA PHE A 24 0.03 0.05 -1.66
C PHE A 24 -0.24 0.55 -0.24
N ASP A 25 0.63 0.25 0.73
CA ASP A 25 0.54 0.87 2.05
C ASP A 25 0.72 2.39 1.95
N ALA A 26 1.75 2.86 1.23
CA ALA A 26 1.95 4.28 1.01
C ALA A 26 0.80 4.95 0.24
N VAL A 27 0.13 4.23 -0.67
CA VAL A 27 -1.00 4.74 -1.46
C VAL A 27 -2.25 4.95 -0.60
N LEU A 28 -2.52 4.05 0.34
CA LEU A 28 -3.80 4.04 1.07
C LEU A 28 -3.74 4.64 2.47
N ARG A 29 -2.58 4.61 3.13
CA ARG A 29 -2.44 5.01 4.54
C ARG A 29 -2.78 6.49 4.77
N ASP A 30 -3.24 6.80 5.97
CA ASP A 30 -3.39 8.18 6.40
C ASP A 30 -2.01 8.83 6.57
N ALA A 31 -1.83 10.04 6.02
CA ALA A 31 -0.57 10.76 6.08
C ALA A 31 -0.21 11.25 7.50
N LYS A 32 -1.22 11.43 8.37
CA LYS A 32 -1.07 11.85 9.76
C LYS A 32 -1.01 10.64 10.70
N ASP A 33 -1.63 9.52 10.33
CA ASP A 33 -1.56 8.26 11.07
C ASP A 33 -1.32 7.06 10.13
N PRO A 34 -0.05 6.74 9.83
CA PRO A 34 0.32 5.64 8.92
C PRO A 34 -0.11 4.24 9.37
N SER A 35 -0.64 4.08 10.59
CA SER A 35 -1.21 2.82 11.08
C SER A 35 -2.65 2.57 10.60
N ARG A 36 -3.27 3.57 9.95
CA ARG A 36 -4.65 3.53 9.48
C ARG A 36 -4.74 3.74 7.97
N LEU A 37 -5.80 3.20 7.37
CA LEU A 37 -6.24 3.65 6.04
C LEU A 37 -6.74 5.09 6.14
N SER A 38 -6.51 5.89 5.09
CA SER A 38 -7.09 7.22 5.00
C SER A 38 -8.62 7.15 4.97
N ALA A 39 -9.31 8.18 5.47
CA ALA A 39 -10.78 8.22 5.50
C ALA A 39 -11.44 8.04 4.12
N ARG A 40 -10.72 8.39 3.03
CA ARG A 40 -11.19 8.16 1.65
C ARG A 40 -11.04 6.72 1.20
N ALA A 41 -10.08 6.00 1.78
CA ALA A 41 -9.69 4.66 1.40
C ALA A 41 -10.28 3.56 2.27
N GLU A 42 -10.73 3.86 3.50
CA GLU A 42 -11.17 2.86 4.46
C GLU A 42 -12.57 2.29 4.18
N SER A 43 -12.73 0.98 4.33
CA SER A 43 -14.03 0.34 4.44
C SER A 43 -14.52 0.31 5.91
N PRO A 44 -15.79 -0.02 6.18
CA PRO A 44 -16.31 -0.13 7.55
C PRO A 44 -15.57 -1.11 8.47
N ASP A 45 -14.79 -2.05 7.93
CA ASP A 45 -13.97 -2.97 8.72
C ASP A 45 -12.59 -2.41 9.10
N HIS A 46 -12.23 -1.22 8.61
CA HIS A 46 -10.95 -0.55 8.79
C HIS A 46 -9.72 -1.38 8.39
N LEU A 47 -9.91 -2.46 7.64
CA LEU A 47 -8.86 -3.37 7.20
C LEU A 47 -8.75 -3.39 5.68
N HIS A 48 -9.87 -3.49 4.98
CA HIS A 48 -9.89 -3.54 3.52
C HIS A 48 -10.06 -2.14 2.92
N PRO A 49 -9.52 -1.91 1.71
CA PRO A 49 -9.84 -0.72 0.95
C PRO A 49 -11.34 -0.69 0.62
N ALA A 50 -11.95 0.49 0.68
CA ALA A 50 -13.28 0.72 0.12
C ALA A 50 -13.32 0.38 -1.37
N ASN A 51 -14.50 0.02 -1.89
CA ASN A 51 -14.68 -0.36 -3.29
C ASN A 51 -14.15 0.68 -4.30
N GLY A 52 -14.22 1.98 -3.97
CA GLY A 52 -13.69 3.05 -4.83
C GLY A 52 -12.16 3.13 -4.87
N SER A 53 -11.47 2.54 -3.90
CA SER A 53 -10.02 2.63 -3.73
C SER A 53 -9.25 1.71 -4.68
N TYR A 54 -9.88 0.66 -5.21
CA TYR A 54 -9.23 -0.23 -6.18
C TYR A 54 -8.79 0.51 -7.45
N LYS A 55 -9.51 1.55 -7.87
CA LYS A 55 -9.08 2.41 -8.97
C LYS A 55 -7.79 3.16 -8.63
N VAL A 56 -7.69 3.69 -7.41
CA VAL A 56 -6.49 4.40 -6.93
C VAL A 56 -5.29 3.46 -6.85
N LEU A 57 -5.50 2.21 -6.39
CA LEU A 57 -4.46 1.18 -6.40
C LEU A 57 -3.99 0.88 -7.82
N ALA A 58 -4.91 0.70 -8.76
CA ALA A 58 -4.57 0.44 -10.16
C ALA A 58 -3.79 1.59 -10.81
N GLU A 59 -4.17 2.84 -10.52
CA GLU A 59 -3.48 4.05 -11.02
C GLU A 59 -2.08 4.24 -10.41
N ALA A 60 -1.78 3.63 -9.26
CA ALA A 60 -0.47 3.69 -8.62
C ALA A 60 0.55 2.71 -9.20
N ILE A 61 0.13 1.80 -10.08
CA ILE A 61 1.00 0.83 -10.73
C ILE A 61 1.74 1.50 -11.88
N ASP A 62 3.07 1.58 -11.80
CA ASP A 62 3.88 1.99 -12.95
C ASP A 62 3.89 0.87 -14.00
N LEU A 63 3.23 1.12 -15.13
CA LEU A 63 3.13 0.14 -16.21
C LEU A 63 4.45 -0.10 -16.94
N GLN A 64 5.45 0.79 -16.77
CA GLN A 64 6.81 0.56 -17.30
C GLN A 64 7.49 -0.64 -16.64
N LEU A 65 6.99 -1.12 -15.49
CA LEU A 65 7.49 -2.35 -14.87
C LEU A 65 7.21 -3.62 -15.68
N PHE A 66 6.31 -3.55 -16.67
CA PHE A 66 5.86 -4.71 -17.44
C PHE A 66 6.18 -4.62 -18.93
N VAL A 67 6.94 -3.61 -19.36
CA VAL A 67 7.41 -3.52 -20.74
C VAL A 67 8.78 -4.21 -20.88
N PRO A 68 9.08 -4.86 -22.03
CA PRO A 68 10.37 -5.51 -22.27
C PRO A 68 11.56 -4.56 -22.29
#